data_AF-A0A254T6X0-F1
#
_entry.id   AF-A0A254T6X0-F1
#
_cell.length_a   1.000
_cell.length_b   1.000
_cell.length_c   1.000
_cell.angle_alpha   90.00
_cell.angle_beta   90.00
_cell.angle_gamma   90.00
#
_symmetry.space_group_name_H-M   'P 1'
#
loop_
_entity.id
_entity.type
_entity.pdbx_description
1 polymer ?
#
loop_
_entity_poly.entity_id
_entity_poly.type
_entity_poly.pdbx_seq_one_letter_code
_entity_poly.pdbx_strand_id
1 'polypeptide(L)'
;MALRALMLLAAVLVCIAQPGATEPSTKAVKANVIDLFNRAEDMQDMLSAGKISPQQIPNPHWRADSCKACHRAAPTANDVALRSKDINQLCQSCHDAISATKYIHAVGMEPSNEKRNRMPEQFRQAVKRGGGVITCISCHDLHMQCKQERFEERRENRFFFRGGPYRKRTDLCFNCHNPKNYERLNPHDQITDEGELNQVVCLVCHTVAPNRRSAKSINDVMFTIKNDLTQVCVGCHKWRPHPSQPAEVSAPGKNHLVKPSPAVLRQMKATEKAQNLILPLEPDSGRIICATCHNPHERGVQRDPRADVGADGFNRLRLQPGEIMCMSCHNL
;
A
#
# COMPACT_ATOMS: atom_id res chain seq x y z
N MET A 1 59.46 39.27 -9.48
CA MET A 1 59.17 39.88 -10.80
C MET A 1 57.71 39.54 -11.12
N ALA A 2 56.79 40.39 -10.68
CA ALA A 2 56.19 41.51 -11.42
C ALA A 2 55.08 41.01 -12.37
N LEU A 3 53.82 41.03 -11.93
CA LEU A 3 52.82 42.13 -12.02
C LEU A 3 52.20 42.30 -13.43
N ARG A 4 50.89 42.02 -13.52
CA ARG A 4 49.81 42.70 -14.29
C ARG A 4 48.56 41.78 -14.23
N ALA A 5 47.54 42.01 -13.38
CA ALA A 5 46.54 43.10 -13.39
C ALA A 5 45.89 43.28 -14.77
N LEU A 6 44.58 43.42 -15.00
CA LEU A 6 43.33 43.37 -14.23
C LEU A 6 42.24 43.66 -15.31
N MET A 7 41.08 43.02 -15.33
CA MET A 7 39.76 43.58 -15.75
C MET A 7 38.73 42.43 -15.71
N LEU A 8 37.90 42.34 -14.66
CA LEU A 8 36.54 42.92 -14.56
C LEU A 8 35.58 42.44 -15.65
N LEU A 9 34.70 41.49 -15.30
CA LEU A 9 33.25 41.68 -15.42
C LEU A 9 32.51 40.59 -14.61
N ALA A 10 31.96 41.01 -13.48
CA ALA A 10 30.99 40.24 -12.72
C ALA A 10 29.62 40.39 -13.40
N ALA A 11 29.13 39.31 -14.02
CA ALA A 11 27.74 39.22 -14.45
C ALA A 11 26.91 38.65 -13.29
N VAL A 12 26.31 39.56 -12.52
CA VAL A 12 25.22 39.25 -11.60
C VAL A 12 24.01 38.84 -12.44
N LEU A 13 23.72 37.54 -12.53
CA LEU A 13 22.41 37.09 -13.01
C LEU A 13 21.38 37.37 -11.91
N VAL A 14 20.73 38.52 -12.02
CA VAL A 14 19.47 38.81 -11.37
C VAL A 14 18.42 37.90 -12.02
N CYS A 15 18.01 36.83 -11.35
CA CYS A 15 16.77 36.13 -11.68
C CYS A 15 15.61 37.09 -11.38
N ILE A 16 15.19 37.82 -12.40
CA ILE A 16 13.95 38.59 -12.42
C ILE A 16 12.83 37.58 -12.18
N ALA A 17 12.15 37.72 -11.04
CA ALA A 17 10.86 37.08 -10.81
C ALA A 17 9.92 37.49 -11.94
N GLN A 18 9.54 36.52 -12.79
CA GLN A 18 8.47 36.73 -13.76
C GLN A 18 7.15 36.85 -12.99
N PRO A 19 6.43 37.96 -13.07
CA PRO A 19 5.06 38.03 -12.60
C PRO A 19 4.15 37.35 -13.63
N GLY A 20 3.39 36.37 -13.17
CA GLY A 20 2.23 35.86 -13.89
C GLY A 20 2.56 34.88 -15.02
N ALA A 21 2.91 33.65 -14.66
CA ALA A 21 2.34 32.53 -15.41
C ALA A 21 0.83 32.58 -15.18
N THR A 22 0.11 33.24 -16.08
CA THR A 22 -1.33 33.07 -16.19
C THR A 22 -1.56 31.59 -16.44
N GLU A 23 -2.04 30.87 -15.42
CA GLU A 23 -2.72 29.61 -15.64
C GLU A 23 -3.71 29.82 -16.79
N PRO A 24 -3.78 28.91 -17.77
CA PRO A 24 -4.88 28.97 -18.71
C PRO A 24 -6.14 28.79 -17.87
N SER A 25 -6.82 29.91 -17.65
CA SER A 25 -8.18 30.00 -17.15
C SER A 25 -9.07 29.36 -18.22
N THR A 26 -9.05 28.04 -18.28
CA THR A 26 -10.16 27.28 -18.81
C THR A 26 -11.30 27.58 -17.84
N LYS A 27 -12.16 28.54 -18.22
CA LYS A 27 -13.50 28.63 -17.65
C LYS A 27 -14.14 27.25 -17.81
N ALA A 28 -13.96 26.40 -16.81
CA ALA A 28 -14.61 25.11 -16.75
C ALA A 28 -16.11 25.39 -16.78
N VAL A 29 -16.73 25.11 -17.92
CA VAL A 29 -18.18 25.19 -18.07
C VAL A 29 -18.72 24.28 -16.96
N LYS A 30 -19.53 24.83 -16.05
CA LYS A 30 -20.27 24.02 -15.08
C LYS A 30 -21.28 23.20 -15.87
N ALA A 31 -20.85 22.06 -16.39
CA ALA A 31 -21.70 21.14 -17.09
C ALA A 31 -22.81 20.68 -16.14
N ASN A 32 -24.05 20.68 -16.63
CA ASN A 32 -25.18 20.18 -15.87
C ASN A 32 -24.99 18.68 -15.66
N VAL A 33 -25.09 18.21 -14.40
CA VAL A 33 -24.92 16.79 -14.04
C VAL A 33 -25.84 15.87 -14.85
N ILE A 34 -27.06 16.31 -15.13
CA ILE A 34 -28.02 15.54 -15.94
C ILE A 34 -27.57 15.47 -17.40
N ASP A 35 -27.00 16.55 -17.94
CA ASP A 35 -26.45 16.57 -19.29
C ASP A 35 -25.27 15.60 -19.42
N LEU A 36 -24.39 15.58 -18.40
CA LEU A 36 -23.27 14.63 -18.35
C LEU A 36 -23.76 13.18 -18.35
N PHE A 37 -24.78 12.82 -17.56
CA PHE A 37 -25.34 11.46 -17.61
C PHE A 37 -25.96 11.12 -18.96
N ASN A 38 -26.52 12.09 -19.68
CA ASN A 38 -27.10 11.85 -21.01
C ASN A 38 -26.04 11.59 -22.09
N ARG A 39 -24.77 11.93 -21.80
CA ARG A 39 -23.64 11.90 -22.74
C ARG A 39 -22.46 11.14 -22.14
N ALA A 40 -22.74 10.08 -21.39
CA ALA A 40 -21.73 9.32 -20.66
C ALA A 40 -20.65 8.72 -21.57
N GLU A 41 -21.01 8.37 -22.81
CA GLU A 41 -20.10 7.88 -23.85
C GLU A 41 -19.12 8.95 -24.36
N ASP A 42 -19.49 10.23 -24.31
CA ASP A 42 -18.65 11.35 -24.77
C ASP A 42 -17.66 11.83 -23.69
N MET A 43 -17.79 11.36 -22.44
CA MET A 43 -17.05 11.93 -21.32
C MET A 43 -15.54 11.85 -21.51
N GLN A 44 -15.03 10.76 -22.09
CA GLN A 44 -13.61 10.60 -22.35
C GLN A 44 -13.08 11.60 -23.38
N ASP A 45 -13.87 11.89 -24.42
CA ASP A 45 -13.52 12.90 -25.43
C ASP A 45 -13.59 14.30 -24.82
N MET A 46 -14.59 14.55 -23.96
CA MET A 46 -14.73 15.83 -23.24
C MET A 46 -13.56 16.07 -22.29
N LEU A 47 -13.06 15.04 -21.61
CA LEU A 47 -11.86 15.11 -20.77
C LEU A 47 -10.61 15.37 -21.59
N SER A 48 -10.43 14.62 -22.68
CA SER A 48 -9.26 14.75 -23.56
C SER A 48 -9.20 16.12 -24.22
N ALA A 49 -10.37 16.71 -24.52
CA ALA A 49 -10.50 18.07 -25.04
C ALA A 49 -10.48 19.17 -23.95
N GLY A 50 -10.28 18.82 -22.67
CA GLY A 50 -10.26 19.77 -21.56
C GLY A 50 -11.59 20.47 -21.28
N LYS A 51 -12.71 19.95 -21.80
CA LYS A 51 -14.06 20.51 -21.60
C LYS A 51 -14.60 20.23 -20.21
N ILE A 52 -14.15 19.14 -19.59
CA ILE A 52 -14.43 18.77 -18.20
C ILE A 52 -13.14 18.25 -17.54
N SER A 53 -13.07 18.30 -16.21
CA SER A 53 -12.02 17.67 -15.42
C SER A 53 -12.51 16.34 -14.82
N PRO A 54 -11.60 15.44 -14.38
CA PRO A 54 -11.98 14.19 -13.72
C PRO A 54 -12.89 14.37 -12.49
N GLN A 55 -12.74 15.48 -11.76
CA GLN A 55 -13.58 15.80 -10.59
C GLN A 55 -15.01 16.18 -10.95
N GLN A 56 -15.26 16.55 -12.22
CA GLN A 56 -16.58 16.90 -12.71
C GLN A 56 -17.38 15.69 -13.20
N ILE A 57 -16.77 14.49 -13.27
CA ILE A 57 -17.50 13.27 -13.64
C ILE A 57 -18.46 12.89 -12.50
N PRO A 58 -19.78 12.93 -12.72
CA PRO A 58 -20.74 12.64 -11.68
C PRO A 58 -20.80 11.13 -11.39
N ASN A 59 -20.97 10.77 -10.13
CA ASN A 59 -21.20 9.38 -9.73
C ASN A 59 -22.67 8.97 -10.01
N PRO A 60 -22.94 7.99 -10.89
CA PRO A 60 -24.29 7.51 -11.18
C PRO A 60 -24.76 6.42 -10.20
N HIS A 61 -23.91 5.93 -9.30
CA HIS A 61 -24.28 4.79 -8.47
C HIS A 61 -25.24 5.17 -7.36
N TRP A 62 -26.26 4.32 -7.15
CA TRP A 62 -27.31 4.47 -6.12
C TRP A 62 -28.17 5.72 -6.29
N ARG A 63 -28.49 6.08 -7.53
CA ARG A 63 -29.19 7.33 -7.87
C ARG A 63 -30.30 7.11 -8.91
N ALA A 64 -31.53 7.42 -8.50
CA ALA A 64 -32.72 7.28 -9.35
C ALA A 64 -32.71 8.22 -10.58
N ASP A 65 -32.04 9.37 -10.49
CA ASP A 65 -31.96 10.39 -11.53
C ASP A 65 -30.83 10.14 -12.56
N SER A 66 -30.12 9.01 -12.44
CA SER A 66 -28.89 8.76 -13.17
C SER A 66 -28.92 7.51 -14.07
N CYS A 67 -30.09 6.86 -14.21
CA CYS A 67 -30.25 5.67 -15.05
C CYS A 67 -29.73 5.88 -16.47
N LYS A 68 -29.86 7.13 -16.98
CA LYS A 68 -29.39 7.53 -18.30
C LYS A 68 -27.88 7.48 -18.48
N ALA A 69 -27.09 7.37 -17.40
CA ALA A 69 -25.66 7.17 -17.48
C ALA A 69 -25.30 5.81 -18.12
N CYS A 70 -26.10 4.78 -17.88
CA CYS A 70 -25.88 3.44 -18.42
C CYS A 70 -26.85 3.09 -19.54
N HIS A 71 -28.08 3.62 -19.48
CA HIS A 71 -29.16 3.29 -20.38
C HIS A 71 -29.48 4.46 -21.31
N ARG A 72 -29.69 4.17 -22.59
CA ARG A 72 -30.16 5.16 -23.59
C ARG A 72 -31.68 5.36 -23.55
N ALA A 73 -32.42 4.40 -22.98
CA ALA A 73 -33.85 4.47 -22.73
C ALA A 73 -34.23 3.66 -21.49
N ALA A 74 -35.50 3.72 -21.06
CA ALA A 74 -35.97 2.88 -19.97
C ALA A 74 -35.87 1.38 -20.37
N PRO A 75 -35.30 0.50 -19.53
CA PRO A 75 -35.22 -0.93 -19.80
C PRO A 75 -36.61 -1.56 -19.97
N THR A 76 -36.72 -2.50 -20.91
CA THR A 76 -37.88 -3.35 -21.13
C THR A 76 -37.51 -4.81 -20.88
N ALA A 77 -38.51 -5.72 -20.89
CA ALA A 77 -38.26 -7.15 -20.72
C ALA A 77 -37.33 -7.74 -21.80
N ASN A 78 -37.36 -7.19 -23.01
CA ASN A 78 -36.63 -7.72 -24.17
C ASN A 78 -35.39 -6.90 -24.55
N ASP A 79 -35.30 -5.65 -24.10
CA ASP A 79 -34.16 -4.78 -24.36
C ASP A 79 -33.87 -3.90 -23.15
N VAL A 80 -32.67 -4.06 -22.59
CA VAL A 80 -32.17 -3.23 -21.49
C VAL A 80 -31.68 -1.86 -21.97
N ALA A 81 -31.59 -1.62 -23.27
CA ALA A 81 -31.21 -0.35 -23.89
C ALA A 81 -29.90 0.22 -23.31
N LEU A 82 -28.86 -0.59 -23.17
CA LEU A 82 -27.54 -0.15 -22.69
C LEU A 82 -26.83 0.72 -23.74
N ARG A 83 -26.04 1.69 -23.29
CA ARG A 83 -25.25 2.59 -24.16
C ARG A 83 -24.12 1.87 -24.90
N SER A 84 -23.53 0.86 -24.28
CA SER A 84 -22.61 -0.06 -24.95
C SER A 84 -23.06 -1.51 -24.75
N LYS A 85 -22.84 -2.32 -25.79
CA LYS A 85 -22.98 -3.78 -25.71
C LYS A 85 -21.78 -4.43 -25.02
N ASP A 86 -20.63 -3.76 -25.01
CA ASP A 86 -19.46 -4.19 -24.25
C ASP A 86 -19.60 -3.68 -22.80
N ILE A 87 -19.64 -4.64 -21.87
CA ILE A 87 -19.82 -4.39 -20.44
C ILE A 87 -18.67 -3.55 -19.87
N ASN A 88 -17.43 -3.84 -20.28
CA ASN A 88 -16.27 -3.12 -19.77
C ASN A 88 -16.26 -1.71 -20.34
N GLN A 89 -16.49 -1.55 -21.64
CA GLN A 89 -16.56 -0.23 -22.27
C GLN A 89 -17.64 0.67 -21.63
N LEU A 90 -18.80 0.09 -21.30
CA LEU A 90 -19.88 0.81 -20.61
C LEU A 90 -19.42 1.39 -19.27
N CYS A 91 -18.65 0.63 -18.48
CA CYS A 91 -18.16 1.10 -17.19
C CYS A 91 -16.96 2.04 -17.35
N GLN A 92 -16.11 1.76 -18.32
CA GLN A 92 -14.86 2.47 -18.58
C GLN A 92 -15.08 3.88 -19.12
N SER A 93 -16.25 4.18 -19.71
CA SER A 93 -16.63 5.53 -20.14
C SER A 93 -16.48 6.59 -19.02
N CYS A 94 -16.61 6.16 -17.76
CA CYS A 94 -16.31 6.98 -16.59
C CYS A 94 -15.08 6.48 -15.82
N HIS A 95 -14.90 5.16 -15.69
CA HIS A 95 -13.90 4.61 -14.77
C HIS A 95 -12.46 4.74 -15.23
N ASP A 96 -12.18 4.81 -16.54
CA ASP A 96 -10.82 4.98 -17.01
C ASP A 96 -10.25 6.34 -16.59
N ALA A 97 -11.05 7.40 -16.70
CA ALA A 97 -10.65 8.75 -16.31
C ALA A 97 -10.37 8.93 -14.81
N ILE A 98 -11.13 8.26 -13.94
CA ILE A 98 -11.08 8.48 -12.48
C ILE A 98 -10.32 7.38 -11.72
N SER A 99 -10.03 6.25 -12.38
CA SER A 99 -9.44 5.08 -11.76
C SER A 99 -8.32 4.42 -12.59
N ALA A 100 -7.79 5.07 -13.63
CA ALA A 100 -6.67 4.57 -14.45
C ALA A 100 -5.50 3.95 -13.65
N THR A 101 -5.17 4.53 -12.49
CA THR A 101 -4.05 4.06 -11.64
C THR A 101 -4.47 3.12 -10.50
N LYS A 102 -5.76 2.78 -10.41
CA LYS A 102 -6.35 1.97 -9.31
C LYS A 102 -6.87 0.60 -9.78
N TYR A 103 -6.52 0.18 -11.01
CA TYR A 103 -6.90 -1.10 -11.58
C TYR A 103 -6.20 -2.24 -10.83
N ILE A 104 -6.88 -2.76 -9.81
CA ILE A 104 -6.45 -3.96 -9.07
C ILE A 104 -6.86 -5.27 -9.76
N HIS A 105 -7.58 -5.22 -10.90
CA HIS A 105 -7.95 -6.43 -11.65
C HIS A 105 -8.00 -6.16 -13.16
N ALA A 106 -7.30 -6.99 -13.94
CA ALA A 106 -7.53 -7.06 -15.38
C ALA A 106 -8.94 -7.63 -15.65
N VAL A 107 -9.64 -7.06 -16.64
CA VAL A 107 -10.88 -7.59 -17.21
C VAL A 107 -10.56 -8.21 -18.58
N GLY A 108 -11.47 -9.02 -19.11
CA GLY A 108 -11.26 -9.74 -20.38
C GLY A 108 -10.47 -11.04 -20.25
N MET A 109 -10.11 -11.46 -19.03
CA MET A 109 -9.40 -12.72 -18.78
C MET A 109 -10.37 -13.88 -18.58
N GLU A 110 -10.07 -15.03 -19.17
CA GLU A 110 -10.78 -16.27 -18.86
C GLU A 110 -10.31 -16.85 -17.53
N PRO A 111 -11.23 -17.18 -16.59
CA PRO A 111 -10.86 -17.88 -15.38
C PRO A 111 -10.49 -19.34 -15.68
N SER A 112 -9.45 -19.84 -15.01
CA SER A 112 -9.07 -21.26 -15.06
C SER A 112 -10.19 -22.16 -14.52
N ASN A 113 -10.17 -23.45 -14.87
CA ASN A 113 -11.14 -24.43 -14.36
C ASN A 113 -11.17 -24.47 -12.82
N GLU A 114 -10.01 -24.41 -12.17
CA GLU A 114 -9.92 -24.34 -10.70
C GLU A 114 -10.70 -23.14 -10.14
N LYS A 115 -10.50 -21.95 -10.72
CA LYS A 115 -11.22 -20.73 -10.30
C LYS A 115 -12.72 -20.85 -10.58
N ARG A 116 -13.12 -21.39 -11.74
CA ARG A 116 -14.54 -21.60 -12.10
C ARG A 116 -15.25 -22.55 -11.13
N ASN A 117 -14.58 -23.62 -10.72
CA ASN A 117 -15.12 -24.59 -9.78
C ASN A 117 -15.35 -24.00 -8.38
N ARG A 118 -14.52 -23.03 -7.98
CA ARG A 118 -14.65 -22.33 -6.71
C ARG A 118 -15.74 -21.25 -6.69
N MET A 119 -15.99 -20.61 -7.83
CA MET A 119 -16.96 -19.53 -7.96
C MET A 119 -18.35 -19.95 -7.48
N PRO A 120 -19.02 -19.20 -6.59
CA PRO A 120 -20.44 -19.39 -6.34
C PRO A 120 -21.26 -19.16 -7.61
N GLU A 121 -22.49 -19.69 -7.63
CA GLU A 121 -23.33 -19.68 -8.83
C GLU A 121 -23.56 -18.29 -9.43
N GLN A 122 -23.84 -17.29 -8.58
CA GLN A 122 -24.01 -15.90 -9.02
C GLN A 122 -22.79 -15.32 -9.75
N PHE A 123 -21.57 -15.74 -9.39
CA PHE A 123 -20.34 -15.33 -10.08
C PHE A 123 -20.19 -16.03 -11.42
N ARG A 124 -20.44 -17.35 -11.46
CA ARG A 124 -20.43 -18.11 -12.73
C ARG A 124 -21.42 -17.54 -13.74
N GLN A 125 -22.62 -17.18 -13.30
CA GLN A 125 -23.62 -16.55 -14.16
C GLN A 125 -23.18 -15.17 -14.65
N ALA A 126 -22.52 -14.38 -13.80
CA ALA A 126 -21.98 -13.08 -14.23
C ALA A 126 -20.87 -13.23 -15.27
N VAL A 127 -19.95 -14.20 -15.09
CA VAL A 127 -18.91 -14.53 -16.07
C VAL A 127 -19.53 -15.03 -17.38
N LYS A 128 -20.55 -15.90 -17.32
CA LYS A 128 -21.29 -16.36 -18.49
C LYS A 128 -21.92 -15.19 -19.27
N ARG A 129 -22.57 -14.25 -18.58
CA ARG A 129 -23.11 -13.02 -19.20
C ARG A 129 -22.03 -12.13 -19.81
N GLY A 130 -20.82 -12.16 -19.26
CA GLY A 130 -19.64 -11.50 -19.80
C GLY A 130 -18.96 -12.25 -20.95
N GLY A 131 -19.58 -13.27 -21.54
CA GLY A 131 -18.99 -14.04 -22.64
C GLY A 131 -17.92 -15.03 -22.20
N GLY A 132 -17.91 -15.45 -20.92
CA GLY A 132 -16.96 -16.42 -20.39
C GLY A 132 -15.69 -15.81 -19.78
N VAL A 133 -15.55 -14.48 -19.82
CA VAL A 133 -14.42 -13.74 -19.23
C VAL A 133 -14.84 -12.97 -17.97
N ILE A 134 -13.85 -12.62 -17.15
CA ILE A 134 -14.05 -11.70 -16.03
C ILE A 134 -14.32 -10.30 -16.58
N THR A 135 -15.44 -9.70 -16.17
CA THR A 135 -15.84 -8.32 -16.50
C THR A 135 -16.17 -7.56 -15.23
N CYS A 136 -16.50 -6.27 -15.34
CA CYS A 136 -16.92 -5.45 -14.20
C CYS A 136 -18.07 -6.11 -13.40
N ILE A 137 -19.06 -6.70 -14.09
CA ILE A 137 -20.24 -7.30 -13.45
C ILE A 137 -19.97 -8.65 -12.75
N SER A 138 -18.79 -9.24 -12.99
CA SER A 138 -18.35 -10.45 -12.28
C SER A 138 -18.23 -10.16 -10.78
N CYS A 139 -17.69 -8.99 -10.43
CA CYS A 139 -17.51 -8.56 -9.05
C CYS A 139 -18.61 -7.62 -8.56
N HIS A 140 -19.26 -6.89 -9.47
CA HIS A 140 -20.26 -5.88 -9.16
C HIS A 140 -21.68 -6.32 -9.52
N ASP A 141 -22.63 -6.19 -8.60
CA ASP A 141 -24.06 -6.46 -8.81
C ASP A 141 -24.86 -5.19 -9.08
N LEU A 142 -24.93 -4.81 -10.35
CA LEU A 142 -25.58 -3.60 -10.82
C LEU A 142 -27.07 -3.54 -10.44
N HIS A 143 -27.75 -4.68 -10.31
CA HIS A 143 -29.16 -4.69 -9.89
C HIS A 143 -29.38 -4.08 -8.51
N MET A 144 -28.37 -4.08 -7.62
CA MET A 144 -28.44 -3.41 -6.32
C MET A 144 -28.68 -1.90 -6.46
N GLN A 145 -28.06 -1.28 -7.47
CA GLN A 145 -28.17 0.17 -7.71
C GLN A 145 -29.23 0.55 -8.75
N CYS A 146 -29.79 -0.42 -9.49
CA CYS A 146 -30.87 -0.17 -10.47
C CYS A 146 -32.26 -0.24 -9.83
N LYS A 147 -32.41 -0.98 -8.72
CA LYS A 147 -33.67 -1.24 -8.05
C LYS A 147 -33.79 -0.36 -6.81
N GLN A 148 -34.70 0.62 -6.83
CA GLN A 148 -34.84 1.60 -5.74
C GLN A 148 -35.13 0.94 -4.39
N GLU A 149 -35.87 -0.16 -4.40
CA GLU A 149 -36.17 -0.97 -3.21
C GLU A 149 -34.91 -1.55 -2.54
N ARG A 150 -33.78 -1.60 -3.26
CA ARG A 150 -32.49 -2.09 -2.77
C ARG A 150 -31.54 -0.98 -2.31
N PHE A 151 -31.92 0.30 -2.43
CA PHE A 151 -30.99 1.42 -2.17
C PHE A 151 -30.46 1.47 -0.73
N GLU A 152 -31.21 0.95 0.25
CA GLU A 152 -30.72 0.87 1.63
C GLU A 152 -29.53 -0.09 1.79
N GLU A 153 -29.34 -1.06 0.88
CA GLU A 153 -28.16 -1.94 0.86
C GLU A 153 -26.86 -1.17 0.65
N ARG A 154 -26.91 0.09 0.16
CA ARG A 154 -25.75 0.97 0.03
C ARG A 154 -24.98 1.14 1.34
N ARG A 155 -25.65 1.11 2.50
CA ARG A 155 -25.01 1.31 3.80
C ARG A 155 -23.99 0.21 4.10
N GLU A 156 -24.37 -1.03 3.81
CA GLU A 156 -23.57 -2.23 4.10
C GLU A 156 -22.68 -2.63 2.91
N ASN A 157 -23.13 -2.35 1.69
CA ASN A 157 -22.47 -2.76 0.45
C ASN A 157 -22.36 -1.59 -0.54
N ARG A 158 -21.73 -0.49 -0.11
CA ARG A 158 -21.63 0.76 -0.89
C ARG A 158 -21.09 0.60 -2.32
N PHE A 159 -20.27 -0.42 -2.56
CA PHE A 159 -19.65 -0.72 -3.85
C PHE A 159 -20.39 -1.82 -4.62
N PHE A 160 -21.60 -2.20 -4.17
CA PHE A 160 -22.48 -3.17 -4.81
C PHE A 160 -21.72 -4.45 -5.18
N PHE A 161 -20.87 -4.96 -4.28
CA PHE A 161 -20.14 -6.19 -4.53
C PHE A 161 -21.12 -7.37 -4.59
N ARG A 162 -20.98 -8.18 -5.64
CA ARG A 162 -21.77 -9.40 -5.84
C ARG A 162 -21.56 -10.34 -4.68
N GLY A 163 -22.65 -10.80 -4.06
CA GLY A 163 -22.59 -11.67 -2.89
C GLY A 163 -22.12 -11.00 -1.60
N GLY A 164 -22.00 -9.66 -1.59
CA GLY A 164 -21.75 -8.90 -0.37
C GLY A 164 -22.98 -8.81 0.54
N PRO A 165 -22.86 -8.14 1.70
CA PRO A 165 -21.69 -7.38 2.15
C PRO A 165 -20.51 -8.27 2.56
N TYR A 166 -19.29 -7.76 2.40
CA TYR A 166 -18.06 -8.44 2.82
C TYR A 166 -17.38 -7.65 3.93
N ARG A 167 -16.89 -8.34 4.97
CA ARG A 167 -16.15 -7.70 6.07
C ARG A 167 -14.83 -7.09 5.57
N LYS A 168 -14.11 -7.78 4.68
CA LYS A 168 -12.92 -7.26 4.00
C LYS A 168 -13.12 -7.37 2.50
N ARG A 169 -12.65 -6.38 1.74
CA ARG A 169 -12.66 -6.42 0.26
C ARG A 169 -11.95 -7.66 -0.31
N THR A 170 -10.95 -8.20 0.39
CA THR A 170 -10.25 -9.43 0.00
C THR A 170 -11.14 -10.68 0.04
N ASP A 171 -12.18 -10.68 0.86
CA ASP A 171 -13.07 -11.85 1.01
C ASP A 171 -13.86 -12.07 -0.29
N LEU A 172 -14.17 -10.99 -1.03
CA LEU A 172 -14.72 -11.05 -2.39
C LEU A 172 -13.80 -11.84 -3.33
N CYS A 173 -12.48 -11.62 -3.25
CA CYS A 173 -11.51 -12.25 -4.13
C CYS A 173 -11.48 -13.78 -3.93
N PHE A 174 -11.74 -14.25 -2.71
CA PHE A 174 -11.70 -15.68 -2.36
C PHE A 174 -12.90 -16.49 -2.85
N ASN A 175 -13.88 -15.84 -3.46
CA ASN A 175 -14.88 -16.53 -4.29
C ASN A 175 -14.24 -17.20 -5.51
N CYS A 176 -13.08 -16.73 -5.97
CA CYS A 176 -12.37 -17.30 -7.11
C CYS A 176 -10.96 -17.78 -6.73
N HIS A 177 -10.30 -17.11 -5.80
CA HIS A 177 -8.92 -17.39 -5.40
C HIS A 177 -8.84 -18.29 -4.17
N ASN A 178 -7.85 -19.19 -4.12
CA ASN A 178 -7.58 -19.97 -2.93
C ASN A 178 -6.93 -19.08 -1.84
N PRO A 179 -7.58 -18.84 -0.68
CA PRO A 179 -7.03 -17.99 0.37
C PRO A 179 -5.69 -18.47 0.90
N LYS A 180 -5.41 -19.79 0.86
CA LYS A 180 -4.12 -20.36 1.27
C LYS A 180 -2.96 -19.78 0.47
N ASN A 181 -3.17 -19.50 -0.82
CA ASN A 181 -2.15 -18.90 -1.69
C ASN A 181 -1.91 -17.41 -1.39
N TYR A 182 -2.73 -16.81 -0.52
CA TYR A 182 -2.65 -15.41 -0.09
C TYR A 182 -2.50 -15.32 1.43
N GLU A 183 -2.21 -16.45 2.10
CA GLU A 183 -1.75 -16.42 3.49
C GLU A 183 -0.50 -15.55 3.53
N ARG A 184 -0.50 -14.61 4.48
CA ARG A 184 0.64 -13.72 4.62
C ARG A 184 1.82 -14.57 5.05
N LEU A 185 2.87 -14.57 4.24
CA LEU A 185 4.17 -15.02 4.68
C LEU A 185 4.52 -14.22 5.93
N ASN A 186 4.70 -14.92 7.04
CA ASN A 186 5.25 -14.32 8.23
C ASN A 186 6.77 -14.56 8.20
N PRO A 187 7.60 -13.55 7.88
CA PRO A 187 9.04 -13.73 7.82
C PRO A 187 9.67 -14.02 9.18
N HIS A 188 8.87 -13.95 10.25
CA HIS A 188 9.27 -14.29 11.61
C HIS A 188 8.97 -15.74 11.99
N ASP A 189 8.44 -16.57 11.09
CA ASP A 189 8.30 -18.03 11.26
C ASP A 189 9.49 -18.71 10.54
N GLN A 190 10.64 -18.60 11.19
CA GLN A 190 11.99 -18.96 10.76
C GLN A 190 12.42 -20.38 11.16
N ILE A 191 11.71 -21.02 12.08
CA ILE A 191 11.94 -22.41 12.47
C ILE A 191 10.74 -23.25 12.04
N THR A 192 10.97 -24.39 11.37
CA THR A 192 9.90 -25.31 10.96
C THR A 192 9.41 -26.14 12.14
N ASP A 193 8.29 -26.85 11.97
CA ASP A 193 7.74 -27.74 13.01
C ASP A 193 8.73 -28.85 13.41
N GLU A 194 9.65 -29.22 12.51
CA GLU A 194 10.73 -30.18 12.74
C GLU A 194 11.95 -29.58 13.46
N GLY A 195 11.93 -28.27 13.75
CA GLY A 195 13.01 -27.56 14.43
C GLY A 195 14.14 -27.06 13.53
N GLU A 196 13.96 -27.15 12.20
CA GLU A 196 14.97 -26.74 11.22
C GLU A 196 14.78 -25.28 10.78
N LEU A 197 15.85 -24.63 10.31
CA LEU A 197 15.75 -23.27 9.78
C LEU A 197 15.01 -23.26 8.43
N ASN A 198 13.95 -22.46 8.35
CA ASN A 198 13.28 -22.14 7.09
C ASN A 198 14.11 -21.11 6.30
N GLN A 199 14.96 -21.60 5.40
CA GLN A 199 15.90 -20.74 4.66
C GLN A 199 15.20 -19.74 3.74
N VAL A 200 13.99 -20.04 3.27
CA VAL A 200 13.26 -19.18 2.33
C VAL A 200 12.82 -17.88 3.00
N VAL A 201 12.37 -17.93 4.25
CA VAL A 201 11.93 -16.70 4.95
C VAL A 201 13.09 -15.77 5.28
N CYS A 202 14.31 -16.29 5.47
CA CYS A 202 15.49 -15.48 5.67
C CYS A 202 15.75 -14.52 4.49
N LEU A 203 15.36 -14.93 3.27
CA LEU A 203 15.56 -14.15 2.04
C LEU A 203 14.67 -12.91 1.93
N VAL A 204 13.68 -12.77 2.83
CA VAL A 204 12.86 -11.55 2.91
C VAL A 204 13.72 -10.37 3.39
N CYS A 205 14.58 -10.60 4.38
CA CYS A 205 15.43 -9.58 4.98
C CYS A 205 16.87 -9.63 4.47
N HIS A 206 17.36 -10.82 4.14
CA HIS A 206 18.74 -11.07 3.73
C HIS A 206 18.86 -11.38 2.25
N THR A 207 19.96 -11.00 1.61
CA THR A 207 20.19 -11.39 0.20
C THR A 207 20.52 -12.88 0.06
N VAL A 208 21.03 -13.48 1.12
CA VAL A 208 21.34 -14.91 1.24
C VAL A 208 20.99 -15.36 2.65
N ALA A 209 20.51 -16.59 2.82
CA ALA A 209 20.25 -17.14 4.14
C ALA A 209 21.57 -17.21 4.94
N PRO A 210 21.71 -16.49 6.07
CA PRO A 210 22.96 -16.46 6.79
C PRO A 210 23.35 -17.82 7.37
N ASN A 211 24.62 -18.21 7.25
CA ASN A 211 25.13 -19.38 7.94
C ASN A 211 25.34 -19.06 9.43
N ARG A 212 24.41 -19.56 10.25
CA ARG A 212 24.41 -19.37 11.70
C ARG A 212 25.68 -19.82 12.42
N ARG A 213 26.43 -20.78 11.85
CA ARG A 213 27.66 -21.29 12.48
C ARG A 213 28.81 -20.31 12.30
N SER A 214 28.82 -19.54 11.20
CA SER A 214 29.90 -18.60 10.89
C SER A 214 29.57 -17.15 11.25
N ALA A 215 28.31 -16.72 11.12
CA ALA A 215 27.91 -15.36 11.45
C ALA A 215 27.99 -15.11 12.96
N LYS A 216 28.76 -14.10 13.38
CA LYS A 216 28.97 -13.72 14.79
C LYS A 216 28.21 -12.45 15.16
N SER A 217 27.89 -11.62 14.19
CA SER A 217 27.29 -10.31 14.37
C SER A 217 26.47 -9.88 13.15
N ILE A 218 25.73 -8.78 13.30
CA ILE A 218 25.02 -8.12 12.19
C ILE A 218 25.93 -7.70 11.04
N ASN A 219 27.24 -7.54 11.29
CA ASN A 219 28.21 -7.17 10.26
C ASN A 219 28.64 -8.37 9.39
N ASP A 220 28.31 -9.60 9.80
CA ASP A 220 28.68 -10.82 9.08
C ASP A 220 27.57 -11.31 8.12
N VAL A 221 26.50 -10.52 7.95
CA VAL A 221 25.34 -10.89 7.14
C VAL A 221 25.01 -9.80 6.13
N MET A 222 24.34 -10.18 5.05
CA MET A 222 23.96 -9.27 3.96
C MET A 222 22.45 -9.05 3.97
N PHE A 223 22.02 -7.81 3.70
CA PHE A 223 20.62 -7.40 3.72
C PHE A 223 20.13 -7.02 2.32
N THR A 224 18.83 -7.25 2.07
CA THR A 224 18.16 -6.90 0.79
C THR A 224 18.13 -5.40 0.55
N ILE A 225 18.11 -4.60 1.62
CA ILE A 225 18.26 -3.14 1.60
C ILE A 225 19.60 -2.77 2.24
N LYS A 226 20.30 -1.78 1.67
CA LYS A 226 21.53 -1.21 2.23
C LYS A 226 21.29 0.22 2.69
N ASN A 227 22.04 0.69 3.70
CA ASN A 227 22.01 2.06 4.24
C ASN A 227 20.70 2.55 4.89
N ASP A 228 19.60 1.78 4.83
CA ASP A 228 18.39 2.03 5.62
C ASP A 228 17.62 0.72 5.88
N LEU A 229 18.13 -0.09 6.81
CA LEU A 229 17.52 -1.34 7.24
C LEU A 229 16.13 -1.14 7.87
N THR A 230 15.75 0.09 8.23
CA THR A 230 14.37 0.40 8.64
C THR A 230 13.38 0.03 7.55
N GLN A 231 13.74 0.20 6.28
CA GLN A 231 12.86 -0.09 5.13
C GLN A 231 12.48 -1.57 5.05
N VAL A 232 13.36 -2.47 5.48
CA VAL A 232 13.07 -3.90 5.57
C VAL A 232 11.85 -4.14 6.47
N CYS A 233 11.76 -3.40 7.57
CA CYS A 233 10.68 -3.54 8.56
C CYS A 233 9.40 -2.84 8.09
N VAL A 234 9.50 -1.57 7.67
CA VAL A 234 8.31 -0.76 7.33
C VAL A 234 7.66 -1.16 6.01
N GLY A 235 8.34 -1.95 5.18
CA GLY A 235 7.73 -2.58 4.01
C GLY A 235 6.55 -3.50 4.36
N CYS A 236 6.59 -4.12 5.55
CA CYS A 236 5.52 -5.00 6.04
C CYS A 236 4.74 -4.41 7.22
N HIS A 237 5.43 -3.70 8.12
CA HIS A 237 4.82 -3.13 9.32
C HIS A 237 4.36 -1.70 9.10
N LYS A 238 3.07 -1.46 9.33
CA LYS A 238 2.54 -0.09 9.34
C LYS A 238 3.15 0.71 10.46
N TRP A 239 3.61 1.90 10.11
CA TRP A 239 4.02 2.90 11.09
C TRP A 239 2.85 3.27 12.02
N ARG A 240 3.10 3.27 13.33
CA ARG A 240 2.16 3.70 14.39
C ARG A 240 2.84 4.73 15.28
N PRO A 241 2.13 5.46 16.16
CA PRO A 241 2.77 6.30 17.17
C PRO A 241 3.81 5.49 17.95
N HIS A 242 5.08 5.80 17.72
CA HIS A 242 6.24 5.04 18.16
C HIS A 242 7.37 6.02 18.55
N PRO A 243 8.29 5.64 19.46
CA PRO A 243 9.52 6.40 19.68
C PRO A 243 10.39 6.61 18.44
N SER A 244 10.11 5.94 17.32
CA SER A 244 10.86 6.10 16.08
C SER A 244 10.33 7.19 15.15
N GLN A 245 9.22 7.89 15.50
CA GLN A 245 8.43 8.75 14.60
C GLN A 245 9.24 9.75 13.76
N PRO A 246 8.88 9.99 12.48
CA PRO A 246 9.47 11.05 11.68
C PRO A 246 9.20 12.42 12.32
N ALA A 247 10.11 13.37 12.10
CA ALA A 247 10.09 14.71 12.69
C ALA A 247 8.77 15.48 12.45
N GLU A 248 8.08 15.19 11.36
CA GLU A 248 6.84 15.85 10.90
C GLU A 248 5.61 15.53 11.77
N VAL A 249 5.63 14.43 12.54
CA VAL A 249 4.52 13.99 13.39
C VAL A 249 4.90 13.98 14.87
N SER A 250 6.20 14.08 15.17
CA SER A 250 6.72 14.16 16.52
C SER A 250 6.87 15.62 16.97
N ALA A 251 6.60 15.90 18.25
CA ALA A 251 7.23 17.04 18.91
C ALA A 251 8.75 17.00 18.66
N PRO A 252 9.42 18.14 18.43
CA PRO A 252 10.86 18.18 18.15
C PRO A 252 11.66 17.32 19.15
N GLY A 253 12.49 16.39 18.63
CA GLY A 253 13.40 15.58 19.46
C GLY A 253 12.97 14.14 19.79
N LYS A 254 12.04 13.52 19.04
CA LYS A 254 11.56 12.14 19.34
C LYS A 254 11.76 11.09 18.23
N ASN A 255 12.61 11.33 17.22
CA ASN A 255 12.96 10.28 16.26
C ASN A 255 14.18 9.47 16.76
N HIS A 256 13.95 8.23 17.20
CA HIS A 256 15.05 7.37 17.66
C HIS A 256 15.81 6.68 16.53
N LEU A 257 15.38 6.71 15.26
CA LEU A 257 16.09 6.06 14.14
C LEU A 257 17.27 6.88 13.63
N VAL A 258 18.08 7.39 14.54
CA VAL A 258 19.20 8.28 14.26
C VAL A 258 20.51 7.65 14.73
N LYS A 259 21.63 8.26 14.37
CA LYS A 259 22.93 7.87 14.91
C LYS A 259 22.99 8.31 16.39
N PRO A 260 23.14 7.39 17.35
CA PRO A 260 23.19 7.78 18.75
C PRO A 260 24.42 8.64 19.05
N SER A 261 24.30 9.54 20.02
CA SER A 261 25.44 10.34 20.50
C SER A 261 26.47 9.45 21.22
N PRO A 262 27.73 9.90 21.38
CA PRO A 262 28.73 9.15 22.15
C PRO A 262 28.31 8.81 23.58
N ALA A 263 27.50 9.67 24.23
CA ALA A 263 26.97 9.42 25.55
C ALA A 263 25.94 8.27 25.54
N VAL A 264 25.01 8.30 24.59
CA VAL A 264 24.02 7.23 24.41
C VAL A 264 24.70 5.90 24.07
N LEU A 265 25.71 5.90 23.18
CA LEU A 265 26.47 4.70 22.84
C LEU A 265 27.18 4.08 24.05
N ARG A 266 27.71 4.90 24.97
CA ARG A 266 28.30 4.38 26.21
C ARG A 266 27.25 3.74 27.10
N GLN A 267 26.07 4.36 27.23
CA GLN A 267 24.98 3.80 28.01
C GLN A 267 24.47 2.49 27.41
N MET A 268 24.25 2.44 26.09
CA MET A 268 23.87 1.23 25.38
C MET A 268 24.84 0.08 25.67
N LYS A 269 26.15 0.30 25.56
CA LYS A 269 27.18 -0.70 25.87
C LYS A 269 27.16 -1.15 27.33
N ALA A 270 26.91 -0.22 28.25
CA ALA A 270 26.77 -0.54 29.67
C ALA A 270 25.54 -1.43 29.90
N THR A 271 24.41 -1.12 29.25
CA THR A 271 23.19 -1.93 29.31
C THR A 271 23.36 -3.29 28.68
N GLU A 272 23.97 -3.40 27.49
CA GLU A 272 24.29 -4.68 26.85
C GLU A 272 25.05 -5.61 27.79
N LYS A 273 26.05 -5.06 28.51
CA LYS A 273 26.81 -5.81 29.51
C LYS A 273 25.97 -6.17 30.75
N ALA A 274 25.23 -5.21 31.30
CA ALA A 274 24.45 -5.40 32.52
C ALA A 274 23.27 -6.35 32.35
N GLN A 275 22.63 -6.33 31.17
CA GLN A 275 21.44 -7.11 30.84
C GLN A 275 21.75 -8.33 29.97
N ASN A 276 23.04 -8.57 29.67
CA ASN A 276 23.52 -9.67 28.84
C ASN A 276 22.75 -9.81 27.51
N LEU A 277 22.66 -8.71 26.76
CA LEU A 277 21.93 -8.64 25.49
C LEU A 277 22.74 -7.86 24.43
N ILE A 278 22.25 -7.85 23.19
CA ILE A 278 22.79 -7.03 22.09
C ILE A 278 21.74 -6.03 21.60
N LEU A 279 22.13 -4.76 21.48
CA LEU A 279 21.38 -3.67 20.86
C LEU A 279 22.04 -3.33 19.52
N PRO A 280 21.70 -4.04 18.43
CA PRO A 280 22.42 -3.87 17.16
C PRO A 280 22.16 -2.49 16.58
N LEU A 281 23.20 -1.92 15.96
CA LEU A 281 23.09 -0.73 15.12
C LEU A 281 23.23 -1.15 13.65
N GLU A 282 22.72 -0.32 12.74
CA GLU A 282 22.95 -0.53 11.31
C GLU A 282 24.46 -0.52 10.99
N PRO A 283 24.99 -1.54 10.28
CA PRO A 283 26.42 -1.65 9.98
C PRO A 283 27.03 -0.41 9.31
N ASP A 284 26.35 0.13 8.30
CA ASP A 284 26.92 1.18 7.44
C ASP A 284 26.83 2.57 8.08
N SER A 285 25.71 2.90 8.71
CA SER A 285 25.46 4.25 9.25
C SER A 285 25.68 4.38 10.76
N GLY A 286 25.67 3.25 11.49
CA GLY A 286 25.65 3.23 12.95
C GLY A 286 24.34 3.78 13.54
N ARG A 287 23.26 3.86 12.77
CA ARG A 287 21.95 4.31 13.25
C ARG A 287 21.26 3.24 14.07
N ILE A 288 20.44 3.70 15.01
CA ILE A 288 19.41 2.86 15.63
C ILE A 288 18.40 2.50 14.55
N ILE A 289 18.01 1.23 14.53
CA ILE A 289 17.02 0.65 13.62
C ILE A 289 15.93 -0.05 14.43
N CYS A 290 14.87 -0.51 13.77
CA CYS A 290 13.82 -1.27 14.44
C CYS A 290 14.39 -2.47 15.20
N ALA A 291 15.38 -3.15 14.62
CA ALA A 291 16.03 -4.32 15.22
C ALA A 291 16.90 -4.02 16.47
N THR A 292 17.19 -2.73 16.73
CA THR A 292 17.87 -2.30 17.96
C THR A 292 17.00 -2.56 19.18
N CYS A 293 15.69 -2.26 19.09
CA CYS A 293 14.75 -2.42 20.20
C CYS A 293 13.93 -3.71 20.09
N HIS A 294 13.63 -4.15 18.86
CA HIS A 294 12.87 -5.36 18.57
C HIS A 294 13.80 -6.46 18.07
N ASN A 295 13.54 -7.70 18.43
CA ASN A 295 14.26 -8.85 17.90
C ASN A 295 13.43 -9.46 16.75
N PRO A 296 13.81 -9.29 15.48
CA PRO A 296 13.01 -9.83 14.37
C PRO A 296 13.11 -11.35 14.27
N HIS A 297 14.01 -11.98 15.03
CA HIS A 297 14.26 -13.40 14.94
C HIS A 297 13.51 -14.23 15.98
N GLU A 298 13.21 -15.49 15.65
CA GLU A 298 12.80 -16.50 16.64
C GLU A 298 13.95 -16.90 17.56
N ARG A 299 13.61 -17.41 18.74
CA ARG A 299 14.60 -17.87 19.71
C ARG A 299 15.37 -19.04 19.14
N GLY A 300 16.68 -19.02 19.35
CA GLY A 300 17.57 -20.05 18.85
C GLY A 300 17.90 -19.90 17.38
N VAL A 301 17.40 -18.87 16.65
CA VAL A 301 17.82 -18.56 15.27
C VAL A 301 19.26 -18.05 15.25
N GLN A 302 19.61 -17.21 16.22
CA GLN A 302 20.92 -16.57 16.29
C GLN A 302 21.91 -17.44 17.08
N ARG A 303 23.20 -17.30 16.76
CA ARG A 303 24.24 -18.08 17.43
C ARG A 303 24.51 -17.60 18.85
N ASP A 304 24.53 -16.28 19.05
CA ASP A 304 24.83 -15.68 20.35
C ASP A 304 23.53 -15.58 21.16
N PRO A 305 23.43 -16.24 22.33
CA PRO A 305 22.23 -16.18 23.17
C PRO A 305 21.83 -14.76 23.60
N ARG A 306 22.78 -13.83 23.67
CA ARG A 306 22.51 -12.41 23.97
C ARG A 306 21.71 -11.74 22.85
N ALA A 307 21.87 -12.22 21.62
CA ALA A 307 21.17 -11.71 20.45
C ALA A 307 19.74 -12.23 20.35
N ASP A 308 19.43 -13.37 21.01
CA ASP A 308 18.09 -13.97 21.13
C ASP A 308 17.21 -13.30 22.19
N VAL A 309 17.76 -12.39 23.00
CA VAL A 309 16.95 -11.66 23.99
C VAL A 309 15.83 -10.89 23.27
N GLY A 310 14.61 -11.00 23.80
CA GLY A 310 13.40 -10.46 23.19
C GLY A 310 12.75 -11.33 22.10
N ALA A 311 13.41 -12.39 21.65
CA ALA A 311 12.78 -13.33 20.71
C ALA A 311 11.51 -13.94 21.31
N ASP A 312 10.45 -13.99 20.51
CA ASP A 312 9.13 -14.57 20.82
C ASP A 312 8.38 -13.89 21.98
N GLY A 313 8.91 -12.78 22.51
CA GLY A 313 8.26 -11.97 23.52
C GLY A 313 7.20 -11.03 22.95
N PHE A 314 6.45 -10.35 23.83
CA PHE A 314 5.48 -9.33 23.43
C PHE A 314 6.15 -8.22 22.60
N ASN A 315 5.63 -7.97 21.39
CA ASN A 315 6.24 -7.10 20.37
C ASN A 315 7.72 -7.42 20.06
N ARG A 316 8.21 -8.59 20.45
CA ARG A 316 9.60 -9.02 20.37
C ARG A 316 10.60 -8.01 20.95
N LEU A 317 10.23 -7.26 21.98
CA LEU A 317 11.13 -6.25 22.58
C LEU A 317 12.30 -6.92 23.30
N ARG A 318 13.52 -6.41 23.09
CA ARG A 318 14.75 -6.90 23.77
C ARG A 318 14.76 -6.63 25.27
N LEU A 319 14.04 -5.62 25.71
CA LEU A 319 13.86 -5.26 27.11
C LEU A 319 12.38 -5.01 27.37
N GLN A 320 11.99 -5.07 28.64
CA GLN A 320 10.61 -4.80 29.04
C GLN A 320 10.16 -3.41 28.55
N PRO A 321 8.90 -3.27 28.09
CA PRO A 321 8.38 -2.00 27.60
C PRO A 321 8.35 -0.95 28.71
N GLY A 322 8.32 0.33 28.31
CA GLY A 322 8.25 1.46 29.25
C GLY A 322 9.64 1.96 29.68
N GLU A 323 9.75 2.37 30.94
CA GLU A 323 10.93 3.05 31.48
C GLU A 323 12.23 2.26 31.31
N ILE A 324 12.18 0.93 31.43
CA ILE A 324 13.35 0.05 31.30
C ILE A 324 13.98 0.13 29.90
N MET A 325 13.16 0.22 28.84
CA MET A 325 13.67 0.38 27.47
C MET A 325 14.25 1.78 27.26
N CYS A 326 13.67 2.83 27.85
CA CYS A 326 14.24 4.17 27.74
C CYS A 326 15.59 4.26 28.46
N MET A 327 15.69 3.64 29.64
CA MET A 327 16.90 3.62 30.48
C MET A 327 18.06 2.83 29.86
N SER A 328 17.82 2.03 28.82
CA SER A 328 18.89 1.36 28.07
C SER A 328 19.77 2.33 27.29
N CYS A 329 19.29 3.54 27.05
CA CYS A 329 19.93 4.55 26.22
C CYS A 329 20.04 5.91 26.92
N HIS A 330 19.16 6.18 27.88
CA HIS A 330 19.07 7.43 28.61
C HIS A 330 19.36 7.22 30.09
N ASN A 331 20.21 8.07 30.66
CA ASN A 331 20.28 8.25 32.10
C ASN A 331 19.19 9.26 32.46
N LEU A 332 18.01 8.75 32.80
CA LEU A 332 16.86 9.55 33.24
C LEU A 332 17.02 9.97 34.70
#